data_AF-A0A826NE27-F1
#
_entry.id   AF-A0A826NE27-F1
#
_cell.length_a   1.000
_cell.length_b   1.000
_cell.length_c   1.000
_cell.angle_alpha   90.00
_cell.angle_beta   90.00
_cell.angle_gamma   90.00
#
_symmetry.space_group_name_H-M   'P 1'
#
loop_
_entity.id
_entity.type
_entity.pdbx_description
1 polymer ?
#
loop_
_entity_poly.entity_id
_entity_poly.type
_entity_poly.pdbx_seq_one_letter_code
_entity_poly.pdbx_strand_id
1 'polypeptide(L)'
;MNNKDCFVSQQEIAEHFKVNRTTIRAWTKQGMPYLDADRGKSGGYHIGHTLFWCMGKSHLDAIEYHGETSALEKIMVARLIASERDEYFSEETEQRFDEGLHIYGYSPEDVSKARNKMAGFLAGWRHAVSVRRASMDQSADTQQ
;
A
#
# COMPACT_ATOMS: atom_id res chain seq x y z
N MET A 1 16.76 7.56 12.13
CA MET A 1 15.53 8.08 12.78
C MET A 1 14.85 6.89 13.45
N ASN A 2 14.42 7.01 14.70
CA ASN A 2 13.71 5.92 15.37
C ASN A 2 12.30 5.83 14.77
N ASN A 3 11.81 4.62 14.45
CA ASN A 3 10.46 4.39 13.90
C ASN A 3 9.31 4.95 14.78
N LYS A 4 9.60 5.37 16.02
CA LYS A 4 8.66 6.02 16.94
C LYS A 4 8.44 7.51 16.65
N ASP A 5 9.33 8.15 15.91
CA ASP A 5 9.30 9.61 15.67
C ASP A 5 8.38 10.01 14.48
N CYS A 6 7.75 9.04 13.82
CA CYS A 6 6.94 9.25 12.61
C CYS A 6 5.42 9.09 12.83
N PHE A 7 5.00 8.91 14.08
CA PHE A 7 3.58 8.81 14.43
C PHE A 7 3.00 10.17 14.74
N VAL A 8 1.95 10.53 14.01
CA VAL A 8 1.29 11.82 14.15
C VAL A 8 -0.19 11.65 14.49
N SER A 9 -0.78 12.68 15.07
CA SER A 9 -2.20 12.72 15.40
C SER A 9 -3.08 12.69 14.15
N GLN A 10 -4.39 12.50 14.39
CA GLN A 10 -5.39 12.55 13.32
C GLN A 10 -5.48 13.93 12.62
N GLN A 11 -5.10 15.01 13.31
CA GLN A 11 -5.10 16.36 12.72
C GLN A 11 -3.87 16.55 11.84
N GLU A 12 -2.69 16.21 12.36
CA GLU A 12 -1.42 16.34 11.63
C GLU A 12 -1.41 15.46 10.37
N ILE A 13 -1.91 14.21 10.43
CA ILE A 13 -2.01 13.38 9.22
C ILE A 13 -3.00 13.98 8.20
N ALA A 14 -4.08 14.64 8.66
CA ALA A 14 -5.00 15.31 7.76
C ALA A 14 -4.31 16.49 7.03
N GLU A 15 -3.49 17.25 7.75
CA GLU A 15 -2.69 18.35 7.20
C GLU A 15 -1.64 17.84 6.19
N HIS A 16 -0.91 16.77 6.52
CA HIS A 16 0.07 16.16 5.61
C HIS A 16 -0.55 15.75 4.27
N PHE A 17 -1.76 15.21 4.30
CA PHE A 17 -2.47 14.74 3.11
C PHE A 17 -3.40 15.81 2.50
N LYS A 18 -3.44 17.03 3.08
CA LYS A 18 -4.31 18.13 2.66
C LYS A 18 -5.80 17.74 2.57
N VAL A 19 -6.24 16.91 3.52
CA VAL A 19 -7.63 16.47 3.66
C VAL A 19 -8.20 16.92 5.01
N ASN A 20 -9.50 16.74 5.20
CA ASN A 20 -10.12 17.01 6.49
C ASN A 20 -10.02 15.79 7.43
N ARG A 21 -10.20 16.03 8.73
CA ARG A 21 -10.22 14.97 9.77
C ARG A 21 -11.28 13.89 9.50
N THR A 22 -12.41 14.24 8.90
CA THR A 22 -13.49 13.30 8.59
C THR A 22 -13.04 12.28 7.54
N THR A 23 -12.27 12.70 6.54
CA THR A 23 -11.63 11.82 5.56
C THR A 23 -10.69 10.82 6.26
N ILE A 24 -9.84 11.29 7.18
CA ILE A 24 -8.98 10.40 7.95
C ILE A 24 -9.80 9.36 8.73
N ARG A 25 -10.90 9.76 9.39
CA ARG A 25 -11.81 8.81 10.08
C ARG A 25 -12.41 7.78 9.13
N ALA A 26 -12.80 8.21 7.93
CA ALA A 26 -13.34 7.31 6.91
C ALA A 26 -12.27 6.30 6.46
N TRP A 27 -11.03 6.74 6.24
CA TRP A 27 -9.92 5.86 5.91
C TRP A 27 -9.61 4.87 7.03
N THR A 28 -9.58 5.30 8.29
CA THR A 28 -9.40 4.40 9.44
C THR A 28 -10.49 3.34 9.50
N LYS A 29 -11.76 3.71 9.26
CA LYS A 29 -12.88 2.74 9.15
C LYS A 29 -12.73 1.77 7.98
N GLN A 30 -12.06 2.18 6.90
CA GLN A 30 -11.75 1.33 5.75
C GLN A 30 -10.49 0.47 5.97
N GLY A 31 -9.93 0.48 7.18
CA GLY A 31 -8.77 -0.34 7.55
C GLY A 31 -7.42 0.35 7.33
N MET A 32 -7.35 1.67 7.21
CA MET A 32 -6.06 2.37 7.26
C MET A 32 -5.37 2.12 8.62
N PRO A 33 -4.09 1.67 8.65
CA PRO A 33 -3.43 1.33 9.90
C PRO A 33 -3.33 2.51 10.86
N TYR A 34 -3.71 2.26 12.10
CA TYR A 34 -3.62 3.18 13.23
C TYR A 34 -2.99 2.44 14.40
N LEU A 35 -2.08 3.09 15.11
CA LEU A 35 -1.54 2.56 16.35
C LEU A 35 -2.39 3.08 17.50
N ASP A 36 -3.03 2.17 18.22
CA ASP A 36 -3.80 2.51 19.42
C ASP A 36 -2.89 3.05 20.53
N ALA A 37 -3.43 3.99 21.31
CA ALA A 37 -2.74 4.47 22.50
C ALA A 37 -2.73 3.36 23.57
N ASP A 38 -1.54 2.99 24.05
CA ASP A 38 -1.39 2.05 25.16
C ASP A 38 -0.48 2.65 26.25
N ARG A 39 -0.87 2.43 27.52
CA ARG A 39 -0.20 2.82 28.78
C ARG A 39 0.91 3.87 28.62
N GLY A 40 0.51 5.12 28.44
CA GLY A 40 1.41 6.29 28.42
C GLY A 40 2.01 6.64 27.06
N LYS A 41 1.71 5.91 25.99
CA LYS A 41 2.10 6.24 24.61
C LYS A 41 0.92 6.84 23.85
N SER A 42 1.18 7.94 23.14
CA SER A 42 0.21 8.51 22.20
C SER A 42 0.04 7.58 21.00
N GLY A 43 -1.21 7.17 20.75
CA GLY A 43 -1.58 6.53 19.48
C GLY A 43 -1.47 7.49 18.31
N GLY A 44 -1.42 6.98 17.08
CA GLY A 44 -1.22 7.83 15.92
C GLY A 44 -1.18 7.10 14.58
N TYR A 45 -0.94 7.87 13.54
CA TYR A 45 -0.76 7.42 12.16
C TYR A 45 0.70 7.56 11.77
N HIS A 46 1.27 6.51 11.18
CA HIS A 46 2.59 6.60 10.59
C HIS A 46 2.45 7.21 9.18
N ILE A 47 3.13 8.33 8.92
CA ILE A 47 2.98 9.07 7.65
C ILE A 47 3.28 8.18 6.44
N GLY A 48 4.40 7.44 6.46
CA GLY A 48 4.81 6.56 5.36
C GLY A 48 3.83 5.40 5.10
N HIS A 49 3.39 4.68 6.13
CA HIS A 49 2.43 3.60 5.97
C HIS A 49 1.06 4.11 5.49
N THR A 50 0.66 5.30 5.95
CA THR A 50 -0.56 5.97 5.47
C THR A 50 -0.46 6.28 3.98
N LEU A 51 0.70 6.77 3.51
CA LEU A 51 0.94 7.03 2.10
C LEU A 51 0.82 5.75 1.27
N PHE A 52 1.53 4.68 1.65
CA PHE A 52 1.46 3.41 0.93
C PHE A 52 0.05 2.80 0.93
N TRP A 53 -0.68 2.88 2.05
CA TRP A 53 -2.06 2.42 2.10
C TRP A 53 -2.96 3.20 1.13
N CYS A 54 -2.85 4.54 1.12
CA CYS A 54 -3.63 5.40 0.22
C CYS A 54 -3.29 5.14 -1.25
N MET A 55 -2.01 5.05 -1.58
CA MET A 55 -1.56 4.73 -2.94
C MET A 55 -2.06 3.37 -3.38
N GLY A 56 -1.98 2.36 -2.52
CA GLY A 56 -2.44 1.00 -2.80
C GLY A 56 -3.93 0.94 -3.06
N LYS A 57 -4.72 1.61 -2.20
CA LYS A 57 -6.15 1.78 -2.41
C LYS A 57 -6.44 2.44 -3.76
N SER A 58 -5.78 3.57 -4.05
CA SER A 58 -5.96 4.32 -5.30
C SER A 58 -5.62 3.48 -6.54
N HIS A 59 -4.53 2.70 -6.49
CA HIS A 59 -4.15 1.80 -7.57
C HIS A 59 -5.18 0.69 -7.81
N LEU A 60 -5.67 0.07 -6.74
CA LEU A 60 -6.70 -0.98 -6.84
C LEU A 60 -8.03 -0.41 -7.37
N ASP A 61 -8.42 0.78 -6.92
CA ASP A 61 -9.60 1.49 -7.42
C ASP A 61 -9.45 1.83 -8.92
N ALA A 62 -8.28 2.31 -9.35
CA ALA A 62 -8.01 2.71 -10.73
C ALA A 62 -8.03 1.55 -11.73
N ILE A 63 -7.78 0.33 -11.27
CA ILE A 63 -7.88 -0.88 -12.10
C ILE A 63 -9.21 -1.62 -11.90
N GLU A 64 -10.16 -0.99 -11.22
CA GLU A 64 -11.51 -1.51 -10.93
C GLU A 64 -11.45 -2.88 -10.23
N TYR A 65 -10.48 -3.07 -9.33
CA TYR A 65 -10.38 -4.30 -8.57
C TYR A 65 -11.47 -4.35 -7.48
N HIS A 66 -12.42 -5.27 -7.64
CA HIS A 66 -13.56 -5.42 -6.71
C HIS A 66 -13.35 -6.47 -5.62
N GLY A 67 -12.19 -7.13 -5.57
CA GLY A 67 -11.90 -8.09 -4.50
C GLY A 67 -11.71 -7.41 -3.15
N GLU A 68 -12.10 -8.08 -2.07
CA GLU A 68 -11.77 -7.64 -0.72
C GLU A 68 -10.24 -7.61 -0.55
N THR A 69 -9.73 -6.48 -0.07
CA THR A 69 -8.30 -6.31 0.22
C THR A 69 -8.07 -5.86 1.64
N SER A 70 -7.09 -6.47 2.31
CA SER A 70 -6.65 -6.04 3.63
C SER A 70 -5.86 -4.74 3.57
N ALA A 71 -5.61 -4.14 4.74
CA ALA A 71 -4.72 -2.99 4.86
C ALA A 71 -3.30 -3.31 4.39
N LEU A 72 -2.82 -4.49 4.78
CA LEU A 72 -1.49 -5.00 4.45
C LEU A 72 -1.35 -5.21 2.95
N GLU A 73 -2.36 -5.77 2.29
CA GLU A 73 -2.38 -5.96 0.84
C GLU A 73 -2.33 -4.63 0.07
N LYS A 74 -3.11 -3.62 0.50
CA LYS A 74 -3.03 -2.28 -0.10
C LYS A 74 -1.62 -1.71 0.02
N ILE A 75 -1.02 -1.78 1.21
CA ILE A 75 0.36 -1.33 1.43
C ILE A 75 1.35 -2.08 0.53
N MET A 76 1.22 -3.41 0.44
CA MET A 76 2.12 -4.24 -0.36
C MET A 76 2.03 -3.94 -1.86
N VAL A 77 0.84 -3.73 -2.40
CA VAL A 77 0.67 -3.31 -3.81
C VAL A 77 1.44 -2.03 -4.08
N ALA A 78 1.26 -1.01 -3.24
CA ALA A 78 1.94 0.27 -3.43
C ALA A 78 3.45 0.15 -3.25
N ARG A 79 3.91 -0.63 -2.27
CA ARG A 79 5.34 -0.87 -2.05
C ARG A 79 5.98 -1.57 -3.24
N LEU A 80 5.38 -2.64 -3.74
CA LEU A 80 5.88 -3.37 -4.91
C LEU A 80 5.99 -2.48 -6.15
N ILE A 81 4.98 -1.65 -6.41
CA ILE A 81 5.00 -0.69 -7.54
C ILE A 81 6.10 0.36 -7.35
N ALA A 82 6.31 0.84 -6.12
CA ALA A 82 7.35 1.82 -5.82
C ALA A 82 8.76 1.21 -5.98
N SER A 83 8.97 -0.01 -5.48
CA SER A 83 10.26 -0.72 -5.55
C SER A 83 10.72 -0.98 -6.98
N GLU A 84 9.80 -1.11 -7.94
CA GLU A 84 10.16 -1.25 -9.37
C GLU A 84 10.77 0.01 -9.99
N ARG A 85 10.55 1.17 -9.37
CA ARG A 85 11.04 2.47 -9.84
C ARG A 85 12.18 3.01 -9.00
N ASP A 86 12.53 2.33 -7.91
CA ASP A 86 13.50 2.80 -6.93
C ASP A 86 14.89 2.30 -7.28
N GLU A 87 15.73 3.19 -7.81
CA GLU A 87 17.14 2.92 -8.12
C GLU A 87 17.97 2.62 -6.85
N TYR A 88 17.45 2.94 -5.66
CA TYR A 88 18.10 2.69 -4.37
C TYR A 88 17.49 1.52 -3.60
N PHE A 89 16.67 0.69 -4.26
CA PHE A 89 16.12 -0.52 -3.68
C PHE A 89 17.24 -1.43 -3.14
N SER A 90 17.13 -1.84 -1.88
CA SER A 90 17.96 -2.88 -1.30
C SER A 90 17.14 -3.83 -0.42
N GLU A 91 17.57 -5.08 -0.31
CA GLU A 91 16.94 -6.07 0.58
C GLU A 91 16.88 -5.56 2.03
N GLU A 92 17.91 -4.82 2.46
CA GLU A 92 17.95 -4.21 3.80
C GLU A 92 16.83 -3.17 4.00
N THR A 93 16.56 -2.33 2.98
CA THR A 93 15.49 -1.34 3.06
C THR A 93 14.10 -1.99 3.08
N GLU A 94 13.90 -3.08 2.34
CA GLU A 94 12.65 -3.83 2.37
C GLU A 94 12.46 -4.56 3.69
N GLN A 95 13.51 -5.17 4.24
CA GLN A 95 13.43 -5.84 5.53
C GLN A 95 13.07 -4.85 6.63
N ARG A 96 13.70 -3.66 6.65
CA ARG A 96 13.36 -2.61 7.61
C ARG A 96 11.93 -2.11 7.47
N PHE A 97 11.42 -2.04 6.23
CA PHE A 97 10.03 -1.70 5.97
C PHE A 97 9.08 -2.77 6.52
N ASP A 98 9.36 -4.05 6.27
CA ASP A 98 8.56 -5.18 6.75
C ASP A 98 8.55 -5.25 8.28
N GLU A 99 9.72 -5.11 8.92
CA GLU A 99 9.84 -4.99 10.38
C GLU A 99 9.07 -3.79 10.94
N GLY A 100 8.97 -2.70 10.16
CA GLY A 100 8.18 -1.53 10.47
C GLY A 100 6.68 -1.82 10.60
N LEU A 101 6.16 -2.88 9.98
CA LEU A 101 4.74 -3.24 10.06
C LEU A 101 4.38 -4.06 11.30
N HIS A 102 5.37 -4.64 11.98
CA HIS A 102 5.17 -5.39 13.23
C HIS A 102 4.56 -4.54 14.35
N ILE A 103 4.73 -3.21 14.27
CA ILE A 103 4.14 -2.27 15.24
C ILE A 103 2.60 -2.31 15.27
N TYR A 104 1.96 -2.81 14.21
CA TYR A 104 0.51 -3.01 14.15
C TYR A 104 0.08 -4.44 14.50
N GLY A 105 1.02 -5.28 14.94
CA GLY A 105 0.75 -6.68 15.28
C GLY A 105 0.77 -7.66 14.11
N TYR A 106 1.19 -7.22 12.90
CA TYR A 106 1.41 -8.15 11.78
C TYR A 106 2.64 -9.02 12.05
N SER A 107 2.52 -10.33 11.86
CA SER A 107 3.69 -11.22 11.93
C SER A 107 4.52 -11.14 10.65
N PRO A 108 5.80 -11.55 10.67
CA PRO A 108 6.61 -11.68 9.45
C PRO A 108 5.92 -12.55 8.38
N GLU A 109 5.23 -13.60 8.80
CA GLU A 109 4.48 -14.49 7.90
C GLU A 109 3.29 -13.78 7.24
N ASP A 110 2.55 -12.95 7.97
CA ASP A 110 1.44 -12.17 7.40
C ASP A 110 1.94 -11.19 6.35
N VAL A 111 3.05 -10.50 6.65
CA VAL A 111 3.71 -9.55 5.75
C VAL A 111 4.18 -10.28 4.48
N SER A 112 4.90 -11.39 4.64
CA SER A 112 5.38 -12.22 3.53
C SER A 112 4.22 -12.75 2.67
N LYS A 113 3.15 -13.25 3.31
CA LYS A 113 1.96 -13.76 2.62
C LYS A 113 1.27 -12.68 1.80
N ALA A 114 1.06 -11.50 2.37
CA ALA A 114 0.46 -10.38 1.66
C ALA A 114 1.33 -9.90 0.49
N ARG A 115 2.65 -9.79 0.70
CA ARG A 115 3.62 -9.43 -0.34
C ARG A 115 3.57 -10.42 -1.51
N ASN A 116 3.67 -11.71 -1.24
CA ASN A 116 3.64 -12.76 -2.26
C ASN A 116 2.30 -12.81 -3.01
N LYS A 117 1.19 -12.67 -2.29
CA LYS A 117 -0.14 -12.62 -2.90
C LYS A 117 -0.27 -11.43 -3.87
N MET A 118 0.18 -10.25 -3.44
CA MET A 118 0.08 -9.04 -4.26
C MET A 118 1.08 -9.01 -5.41
N ALA A 119 2.28 -9.60 -5.25
CA ALA A 119 3.22 -9.80 -6.34
C ALA A 119 2.64 -10.72 -7.43
N GLY A 120 2.04 -11.84 -7.03
CA GLY A 120 1.35 -12.75 -7.95
C GLY A 120 0.18 -12.08 -8.66
N PHE A 121 -0.63 -11.31 -7.93
CA PHE A 121 -1.71 -10.52 -8.51
C PHE A 121 -1.20 -9.52 -9.57
N LEU A 122 -0.19 -8.71 -9.24
CA LEU A 122 0.38 -7.73 -10.16
C LEU A 122 0.97 -8.38 -11.41
N ALA A 123 1.68 -9.51 -11.25
CA ALA A 123 2.20 -10.27 -12.38
C ALA A 123 1.08 -10.76 -13.32
N GLY A 124 0.03 -11.36 -12.75
CA GLY A 124 -1.13 -11.82 -13.52
C GLY A 124 -1.89 -10.69 -14.21
N TRP A 125 -2.11 -9.57 -13.52
CA TRP A 125 -2.76 -8.39 -14.08
C TRP A 125 -1.96 -7.81 -15.26
N ARG A 126 -0.64 -7.67 -15.11
CA ARG A 126 0.24 -7.18 -16.18
C ARG A 126 0.23 -8.10 -17.39
N HIS A 127 0.27 -9.40 -17.17
CA HIS A 127 0.18 -10.38 -18.25
C HIS A 127 -1.14 -10.22 -19.02
N ALA A 128 -2.27 -10.13 -18.31
CA ALA A 128 -3.58 -9.91 -18.94
C ALA A 128 -3.69 -8.57 -19.69
N VAL A 129 -3.05 -7.51 -19.20
CA VAL A 129 -2.97 -6.22 -19.92
C VAL A 129 -2.13 -6.35 -21.19
N SER A 130 -0.98 -7.02 -21.10
CA SER A 130 -0.09 -7.25 -22.25
C SER A 130 -0.79 -8.04 -23.37
N VAL A 131 -1.45 -9.14 -23.02
CA VAL A 131 -2.20 -9.98 -23.98
C VAL A 131 -3.32 -9.18 -24.65
N ARG A 132 -4.08 -8.38 -23.90
CA ARG A 132 -5.14 -7.53 -24.46
C ARG A 132 -4.60 -6.47 -25.43
N ARG A 133 -3.44 -5.87 -25.14
CA ARG A 133 -2.81 -4.91 -26.05
C ARG A 133 -2.38 -5.58 -27.34
N ALA A 134 -1.68 -6.71 -27.25
CA ALA A 134 -1.23 -7.45 -28.43
C ALA A 134 -2.40 -7.88 -29.34
N SER A 135 -3.55 -8.28 -28.77
CA SER A 135 -4.72 -8.65 -29.56
C SER A 135 -5.39 -7.44 -30.25
N MET A 136 -5.32 -6.26 -29.63
CA MET A 136 -5.82 -5.02 -30.23
C MET A 136 -4.93 -4.56 -31.40
N ASP A 137 -3.62 -4.64 -31.23
CA ASP A 137 -2.65 -4.28 -32.27
C ASP A 137 -2.81 -5.19 -33.51
N GLN A 138 -2.94 -6.51 -33.31
CA GLN A 138 -3.21 -7.46 -34.39
C GLN A 138 -4.56 -7.21 -35.09
N SER A 139 -5.59 -6.79 -34.35
CA SER A 139 -6.89 -6.49 -34.92
C SER A 139 -6.88 -5.21 -35.76
N ALA A 140 -6.02 -4.23 -35.42
CA ALA A 140 -5.82 -3.02 -36.20
C ALA A 140 -5.06 -3.29 -37.50
N ASP A 141 -4.07 -4.19 -37.48
CA ASP A 141 -3.28 -4.55 -38.67
C ASP A 141 -4.05 -5.41 -39.68
N THR A 142 -5.07 -6.16 -39.23
CA THR A 142 -5.89 -7.01 -40.12
C THR A 142 -7.00 -6.22 -40.86
N GLN A 143 -7.18 -4.94 -40.55
CA GLN A 143 -8.19 -4.06 -41.17
C GLN A 143 -7.61 -3.05 -42.19
N GLN A 144 -6.32 -3.18 -42.55
CA GLN A 144 -5.67 -2.41 -43.63
C GLN A 144 -5.52 -3.24 -44.90
#